data_AF-A0A7Y8WSL7-F1
#
_entry.id   AF-A0A7Y8WSL7-F1
#
_cell.length_a   1.000
_cell.length_b   1.000
_cell.length_c   1.000
_cell.angle_alpha   90.00
_cell.angle_beta   90.00
_cell.angle_gamma   90.00
#
_symmetry.space_group_name_H-M   'P 1'
#
loop_
_entity.id
_entity.type
_entity.pdbx_description
1 polymer ?
#
loop_
_entity_poly.entity_id
_entity_poly.type
_entity_poly.pdbx_seq_one_letter_code
_entity_poly.pdbx_strand_id
1 'polypeptide(L)'
;MEEFWRHIPEDWDLIDYIGLIMNILNDKENDIYIYFKENFNQNYFIFADGNSWIVIIGEDGIIDTAMIADKYDSYLDVSKGYKYIGKLKEVLH
;
A
#
# COMPACT_ATOMS: atom_id res chain seq x y z
N MET A 1 22.06 3.67 -3.49
CA MET A 1 20.98 2.76 -3.06
C MET A 1 20.92 2.83 -1.53
N GLU A 2 20.34 3.88 -0.96
CA GLU A 2 20.46 4.14 0.49
C GLU A 2 19.24 4.79 1.16
N GLU A 3 18.10 4.92 0.45
CA GLU A 3 16.94 5.65 0.99
C GLU A 3 15.80 4.75 1.49
N PHE A 4 15.66 3.52 0.99
CA PHE A 4 14.54 2.65 1.37
C PHE A 4 14.57 2.17 2.83
N TRP A 5 15.75 1.93 3.40
CA TRP A 5 15.88 1.35 4.74
C TRP A 5 15.77 2.36 5.89
N ARG A 6 15.85 3.67 5.60
CA ARG A 6 15.82 4.72 6.63
C ARG A 6 14.45 4.97 7.24
N HIS A 7 13.42 4.30 6.73
CA HIS A 7 12.03 4.54 7.08
C HIS A 7 11.45 3.46 7.99
N ILE A 8 12.13 2.33 8.16
CA ILE A 8 11.79 1.32 9.16
C ILE A 8 12.54 1.67 10.44
N PRO A 9 11.88 1.75 11.61
CA PRO A 9 12.56 1.97 12.88
C PRO A 9 13.69 0.97 13.11
N GLU A 10 14.83 1.44 13.60
CA GLU A 10 16.04 0.62 13.73
C GLU A 10 15.87 -0.54 14.74
N ASP A 11 14.89 -0.44 15.63
CA ASP A 11 14.56 -1.44 16.65
C ASP A 11 13.49 -2.44 16.20
N TRP A 12 12.93 -2.30 15.00
CA TRP A 12 11.93 -3.23 14.48
C TRP A 12 12.54 -4.53 13.97
N ASP A 13 11.91 -5.63 14.33
CA ASP A 13 12.15 -6.92 13.71
C ASP A 13 11.12 -7.23 12.60
N LEU A 14 11.21 -8.44 12.04
CA LEU A 14 10.30 -8.89 11.00
C LEU A 14 8.84 -8.98 11.50
N ILE A 15 8.63 -9.33 12.77
CA ILE A 15 7.29 -9.46 13.36
C ILE A 15 6.65 -8.07 13.48
N ASP A 16 7.41 -7.06 13.91
CA ASP A 16 6.93 -5.68 13.98
C ASP A 16 6.52 -5.16 12.60
N TYR A 17 7.36 -5.39 11.59
CA TYR A 17 7.08 -4.99 10.21
C TYR A 17 5.85 -5.69 9.63
N ILE A 18 5.71 -7.00 9.84
CA ILE A 18 4.51 -7.75 9.42
C ILE A 18 3.28 -7.26 10.19
N GLY A 19 3.42 -6.96 11.48
CA GLY A 19 2.36 -6.42 12.32
C GLY A 19 1.83 -5.09 11.78
N LEU A 20 2.73 -4.18 11.38
CA LEU A 20 2.34 -2.94 10.71
C LEU A 20 1.55 -3.21 9.43
N ILE A 21 2.06 -4.06 8.55
CA ILE A 21 1.38 -4.41 7.29
C ILE A 21 -0.03 -4.94 7.59
N MET A 22 -0.15 -5.90 8.51
CA MET A 22 -1.44 -6.47 8.87
C MET A 22 -2.39 -5.43 9.45
N ASN A 23 -1.91 -4.47 10.25
CA ASN A 23 -2.73 -3.37 10.74
C ASN A 23 -3.26 -2.51 9.58
N ILE A 24 -2.40 -2.15 8.62
CA ILE A 24 -2.79 -1.36 7.44
C ILE A 24 -3.84 -2.11 6.59
N LEU A 25 -3.68 -3.43 6.41
CA LEU A 25 -4.63 -4.23 5.63
C LEU A 25 -5.99 -4.41 6.31
N ASN A 26 -6.07 -4.22 7.63
CA ASN A 26 -7.29 -4.45 8.41
C ASN A 26 -7.95 -3.16 8.92
N ASP A 27 -7.28 -2.01 8.81
CA ASP A 27 -7.87 -0.73 9.20
C ASP A 27 -8.94 -0.30 8.20
N LYS A 28 -10.16 -0.21 8.72
CA LYS A 28 -11.38 0.13 7.99
C LYS A 28 -11.38 1.55 7.42
N GLU A 29 -10.57 2.43 7.97
CA GLU A 29 -10.47 3.83 7.52
C GLU A 29 -9.45 4.04 6.42
N ASN A 30 -8.63 3.04 6.10
CA ASN A 30 -7.61 3.14 5.07
C ASN A 30 -8.20 3.25 3.66
N ASP A 31 -7.52 4.05 2.85
CA ASP A 31 -7.89 4.31 1.47
C ASP A 31 -7.40 3.19 0.56
N ILE A 32 -8.27 2.72 -0.34
CA ILE A 32 -7.96 1.66 -1.28
C ILE A 32 -7.90 2.20 -2.71
N TYR A 33 -6.90 1.74 -3.44
CA TYR A 33 -6.72 2.01 -4.87
C TYR A 33 -6.52 0.70 -5.63
N ILE A 34 -6.86 0.71 -6.91
CA ILE A 34 -6.54 -0.36 -7.86
C ILE A 34 -5.61 0.18 -8.94
N TYR A 35 -4.60 -0.59 -9.29
CA TYR A 35 -3.71 -0.32 -10.41
C TYR A 35 -3.58 -1.58 -11.29
N PHE A 36 -3.70 -1.42 -12.59
CA PHE A 36 -3.44 -2.50 -13.54
C PHE A 36 -2.10 -2.25 -14.22
N LYS A 37 -1.18 -3.22 -14.09
CA LYS A 37 0.14 -3.15 -14.71
C LYS A 37 0.14 -4.03 -15.96
N GLU A 38 0.08 -3.40 -17.14
CA GLU A 38 -0.10 -4.10 -18.43
C GLU A 38 0.87 -5.27 -18.64
N ASN A 39 2.13 -5.13 -18.22
CA ASN A 39 3.15 -6.16 -18.41
C ASN A 39 3.05 -7.36 -17.44
N PHE A 40 2.27 -7.25 -16.37
CA PHE A 40 2.13 -8.29 -15.35
C PHE A 40 0.76 -8.98 -15.40
N ASN A 41 -0.15 -8.51 -16.28
CA ASN A 41 -1.48 -9.07 -16.51
C ASN A 41 -2.24 -9.41 -15.21
N GLN A 42 -2.11 -8.54 -14.21
CA GLN A 42 -2.79 -8.66 -12.91
C GLN A 42 -3.16 -7.29 -12.37
N ASN A 43 -4.19 -7.26 -11.53
CA ASN A 43 -4.51 -6.10 -10.72
C ASN A 43 -3.62 -6.06 -9.47
N TYR A 44 -3.35 -4.84 -9.03
CA TYR A 44 -2.73 -4.54 -7.76
C TYR A 44 -3.69 -3.73 -6.90
N PHE A 45 -3.83 -4.12 -5.65
CA PHE A 45 -4.57 -3.42 -4.61
C PHE A 45 -3.58 -2.65 -3.75
N ILE A 46 -3.83 -1.35 -3.57
CA ILE A 46 -2.99 -0.47 -2.78
C ILE A 46 -3.79 0.01 -1.58
N PHE A 47 -3.24 -0.20 -0.39
CA PHE A 47 -3.79 0.24 0.88
C PHE A 47 -2.93 1.39 1.38
N ALA A 48 -3.53 2.56 1.58
CA ALA A 48 -2.85 3.74 2.11
C ALA A 48 -3.42 4.08 3.50
N ASP A 49 -2.54 4.28 4.48
CA ASP A 49 -2.95 4.64 5.86
C ASP A 49 -3.39 6.10 6.02
N GLY A 50 -3.38 6.86 4.93
CA GLY A 50 -3.73 8.28 4.90
C GLY A 50 -2.65 9.20 5.47
N ASN A 51 -1.50 8.68 5.91
CA ASN A 51 -0.47 9.47 6.57
C ASN A 51 0.94 9.32 5.98
N SER A 52 1.58 8.14 6.08
CA SER A 52 2.85 7.90 5.39
C SER A 52 3.04 6.53 4.71
N TRP A 53 2.31 5.48 5.11
CA TRP A 53 2.51 4.14 4.55
C TRP A 53 1.60 3.80 3.38
N ILE A 54 2.15 3.01 2.45
CA ILE A 54 1.40 2.26 1.44
C ILE A 54 1.79 0.78 1.47
N VAL A 55 0.82 -0.10 1.22
CA VAL A 55 1.03 -1.54 1.00
C VAL A 55 0.40 -1.91 -0.34
N ILE A 56 1.16 -2.58 -1.20
CA ILE A 56 0.73 -3.02 -2.54
C ILE A 56 0.69 -4.54 -2.57
N ILE A 57 -0.46 -5.10 -2.94
CA ILE A 57 -0.73 -6.54 -2.99
C ILE A 57 -1.25 -6.89 -4.38
N GLY A 58 -0.67 -7.91 -5.01
CA GLY A 58 -1.19 -8.47 -6.25
C GLY A 58 -2.53 -9.17 -6.06
N GLU A 59 -3.29 -9.37 -7.12
CA GLU A 59 -4.57 -10.09 -7.02
C GLU A 59 -4.44 -11.56 -6.61
N ASP A 60 -3.21 -12.09 -6.69
CA ASP A 60 -2.81 -13.39 -6.16
C ASP A 60 -2.61 -13.41 -4.63
N GLY A 61 -2.73 -12.26 -3.97
CA GLY A 61 -2.55 -12.09 -2.53
C GLY A 61 -1.09 -11.96 -2.10
N ILE A 62 -0.14 -11.87 -3.05
CA ILE A 62 1.28 -11.69 -2.73
C ILE A 62 1.58 -10.20 -2.53
N ILE A 63 2.27 -9.87 -1.42
CA ILE A 63 2.74 -8.51 -1.16
C ILE A 63 3.87 -8.21 -2.15
N ASP A 64 3.69 -7.18 -2.97
CA ASP A 64 4.72 -6.68 -3.89
C ASP A 64 5.66 -5.71 -3.16
N THR A 65 5.09 -4.77 -2.39
CA THR A 65 5.86 -3.82 -1.59
C THR A 65 5.05 -3.26 -0.43
N ALA A 66 5.75 -2.83 0.62
CA ALA A 66 5.21 -1.98 1.68
C ALA A 66 6.25 -0.91 2.04
N MET A 67 5.90 0.36 1.89
CA MET A 67 6.85 1.47 1.99
C MET A 67 6.22 2.76 2.53
N ILE A 68 7.09 3.65 3.02
CA ILE A 68 6.73 5.04 3.28
C ILE A 68 6.75 5.83 1.96
N ALA A 69 5.70 6.61 1.71
CA ALA A 69 5.61 7.55 0.62
C ALA A 69 5.40 8.96 1.20
N ASP A 70 6.39 9.84 1.06
CA ASP A 70 6.33 11.21 1.59
C ASP A 70 5.14 12.04 1.06
N LYS A 71 4.61 11.68 -0.13
CA LYS A 71 3.47 12.36 -0.78
C LYS A 71 2.65 11.38 -1.61
N TYR A 72 1.61 10.81 -1.02
CA TYR A 72 0.72 9.85 -1.69
C TYR A 72 0.09 10.36 -2.96
N ASP A 73 -0.41 11.60 -2.97
CA ASP A 73 -1.13 12.16 -4.11
C ASP A 73 -0.26 12.16 -5.39
N SER A 74 1.05 12.30 -5.22
CA SER A 74 2.00 12.25 -6.34
C SER A 74 2.32 10.83 -6.77
N TYR A 75 2.24 9.86 -5.86
CA TYR A 75 2.53 8.46 -6.13
C TYR A 75 1.31 7.74 -6.72
N LEU A 76 0.14 7.91 -6.10
CA LEU A 76 -1.16 7.32 -6.43
C LEU A 76 -1.97 8.20 -7.38
N ASP A 77 -1.29 8.85 -8.32
CA ASP A 77 -1.90 9.77 -9.28
C ASP A 77 -2.74 9.02 -10.32
N VAL A 78 -3.96 9.50 -10.57
CA VAL A 78 -4.87 8.95 -11.58
C VAL A 78 -4.27 8.98 -12.99
N SER A 79 -3.45 9.99 -13.31
CA SER A 79 -2.72 10.06 -14.58
C SER A 79 -1.71 8.94 -14.78
N LYS A 80 -1.29 8.28 -13.70
CA LYS A 80 -0.42 7.09 -13.70
C LYS A 80 -1.20 5.77 -13.70
N GLY A 81 -2.53 5.84 -13.76
CA GLY A 81 -3.43 4.67 -13.82
C GLY A 81 -3.91 4.15 -12.46
N TYR A 82 -3.60 4.85 -11.35
CA TYR A 82 -4.15 4.50 -10.04
C TYR A 82 -5.60 4.96 -9.94
N LYS A 83 -6.49 4.05 -9.55
CA LYS A 83 -7.91 4.35 -9.38
C LYS A 83 -8.29 4.22 -7.91
N TYR A 84 -8.63 5.34 -7.28
CA TYR A 84 -9.24 5.31 -5.94
C TYR A 84 -10.60 4.60 -6.00
N ILE A 85 -10.84 3.67 -5.07
CA ILE A 85 -12.10 2.92 -5.00
C ILE A 85 -12.92 3.21 -3.74
N GLY A 86 -12.33 3.84 -2.73
CA GLY A 86 -12.99 4.17 -1.47
C GLY A 86 -12.20 3.71 -0.25
N LYS A 87 -12.79 3.86 0.93
CA LYS A 87 -12.24 3.32 2.17
C LYS A 87 -12.43 1.81 2.25
N LEU A 88 -11.59 1.10 2.99
CA LEU A 88 -11.68 -0.36 3.14
C LEU A 88 -13.08 -0.81 3.60
N LYS A 89 -13.67 -0.10 4.58
CA LYS A 89 -15.03 -0.38 5.04
C LYS A 89 -16.10 -0.23 3.95
N GLU A 90 -15.89 0.61 2.95
CA GLU A 90 -16.85 0.85 1.87
C GLU A 90 -16.73 -0.22 0.78
N VAL A 91 -15.54 -0.79 0.61
CA VAL A 91 -15.23 -1.81 -0.40
C VAL A 91 -15.66 -3.21 0.04
N LEU A 92 -15.54 -3.54 1.34
CA LEU A 92 -15.89 -4.85 1.90
C LEU A 92 -17.39 -5.02 2.22
N HIS A 93 -18.23 -4.04 1.86
CA HIS A 93 -19.65 -3.99 2.20
C HIS A 93 -20.55 -4.72 1.20
#